data_AF-A0A0V1N378-F1
#
_entry.id   AF-A0A0V1N378-F1
#
_cell.length_a   1.000
_cell.length_b   1.000
_cell.length_c   1.000
_cell.angle_alpha   90.00
_cell.angle_beta   90.00
_cell.angle_gamma   90.00
#
_symmetry.space_group_name_H-M   'P 1'
#
loop_
_entity.id
_entity.type
_entity.pdbx_description
1 polymer ?
#
loop_
_entity_poly.entity_id
_entity_poly.type
_entity_poly.pdbx_seq_one_letter_code
_entity_poly.pdbx_strand_id
1 'polypeptide(L)'
;MSVKESATWLQRVITLTSKPRGCHLITKELLQALPEINRFSIGLLNIFLQHTSASITINENYDPNVRKDMEMMLNNIAPEEMSYKHSCEGADDMPAHVKCALLGSSLNIPITDGKLSLGEWQGIWLCEHRNYGGSRRIVATVQGCLISKQATSIIGSLVQSSYPVSCLFFALSCPTFVLDLRVIFDFSFRYSSVTFITVACSLNETKL
;
A
#
# COMPACT_ATOMS: atom_id res chain seq x y z
N MET A 1 -0.91 4.61 20.03
CA MET A 1 -0.20 4.17 18.81
C MET A 1 0.68 5.33 18.35
N SER A 2 2.00 5.21 18.47
CA SER A 2 2.92 6.23 17.95
C SER A 2 3.42 5.75 16.58
N VAL A 3 2.88 6.34 15.52
CA VAL A 3 3.42 6.19 14.17
C VAL A 3 4.78 6.87 14.19
N LYS A 4 5.87 6.17 13.85
CA LYS A 4 7.13 6.87 13.54
C LYS A 4 6.91 7.61 12.22
N GLU A 5 6.74 8.93 12.30
CA GLU A 5 6.39 9.87 11.23
C GLU A 5 7.51 10.09 10.18
N SER A 6 8.32 9.08 9.84
CA SER A 6 9.30 9.22 8.75
C SER A 6 8.68 8.79 7.44
N ALA A 7 8.38 9.76 6.57
CA ALA A 7 7.95 9.51 5.19
C ALA A 7 9.01 8.67 4.46
N THR A 8 8.60 7.50 4.00
CA THR A 8 9.43 6.55 3.26
C THR A 8 9.10 6.61 1.79
N TRP A 9 10.14 6.56 0.96
CA TRP A 9 10.05 6.54 -0.50
C TRP A 9 10.59 5.22 -1.04
N LEU A 10 9.91 4.68 -2.05
CA LEU A 10 10.33 3.52 -2.81
C LEU A 10 10.06 3.82 -4.28
N GLN A 11 11.03 3.59 -5.16
CA GLN A 11 10.81 3.67 -6.60
C GLN A 11 11.33 2.41 -7.29
N ARG A 12 10.56 1.90 -8.25
CA ARG A 12 10.92 0.71 -9.03
C ARG A 12 10.52 0.89 -10.49
N VAL A 13 11.39 0.46 -11.38
CA VAL A 13 11.05 0.27 -12.79
C VAL A 13 10.55 -1.16 -12.96
N ILE A 14 9.35 -1.31 -13.51
CA ILE A 14 8.66 -2.59 -13.74
C ILE A 14 8.49 -2.75 -15.24
N THR A 15 8.94 -3.88 -15.78
CA THR A 15 8.66 -4.26 -17.16
C THR A 15 7.47 -5.21 -17.16
N LEU A 16 6.36 -4.78 -17.75
CA LEU A 16 5.19 -5.61 -17.96
C LEU A 16 5.44 -6.60 -19.09
N THR A 17 4.86 -7.78 -18.94
CA THR A 17 4.73 -8.75 -20.02
C THR A 17 4.03 -8.14 -21.22
N SER A 18 4.56 -8.41 -22.42
CA SER A 18 3.98 -7.94 -23.67
C SER A 18 2.51 -8.37 -23.77
N LYS A 19 1.63 -7.44 -24.14
CA LYS A 19 0.23 -7.72 -24.40
C LYS A 19 -0.07 -7.48 -25.88
N PRO A 20 -1.01 -8.21 -26.49
CA PRO A 20 -1.57 -7.80 -27.77
C PRO A 20 -2.38 -6.51 -27.58
N ARG A 21 -2.83 -5.89 -28.68
CA ARG A 21 -3.79 -4.78 -28.62
C ARG A 21 -5.00 -5.12 -27.74
N GLY A 22 -5.48 -4.12 -27.03
CA GLY A 22 -6.68 -4.17 -26.20
C GLY A 22 -6.47 -3.67 -24.78
N CYS A 23 -7.49 -3.83 -23.94
CA CYS A 23 -7.45 -3.45 -22.54
C CYS A 23 -7.15 -4.65 -21.65
N HIS A 24 -6.13 -4.53 -20.78
CA HIS A 24 -5.59 -5.63 -19.99
C HIS A 24 -5.57 -5.29 -18.51
N LEU A 25 -6.16 -6.14 -17.67
CA LEU A 25 -6.07 -5.99 -16.22
C LEU A 25 -4.66 -6.37 -15.75
N ILE A 26 -3.92 -5.41 -15.20
CA ILE A 26 -2.52 -5.58 -14.76
C ILE A 26 -2.32 -5.42 -13.25
N THR A 27 -3.40 -5.23 -12.47
CA THR A 27 -3.33 -5.04 -11.01
C THR A 27 -2.48 -6.11 -10.32
N LYS A 28 -2.71 -7.40 -10.65
CA LYS A 28 -1.97 -8.52 -10.03
C LYS A 28 -0.49 -8.50 -10.39
N GLU A 29 -0.17 -8.24 -11.65
CA GLU A 29 1.20 -8.17 -12.17
C GLU A 29 1.99 -7.04 -11.48
N LEU A 30 1.36 -5.87 -11.30
CA LEU A 30 1.94 -4.75 -10.55
C LEU A 30 2.16 -5.06 -9.07
N LEU A 31 1.17 -5.65 -8.40
CA LEU A 31 1.29 -5.99 -6.97
C LEU A 31 2.36 -7.07 -6.72
N GLN A 32 2.50 -8.03 -7.63
CA GLN A 32 3.58 -9.02 -7.58
C GLN A 32 4.96 -8.36 -7.72
N ALA A 33 5.06 -7.30 -8.54
CA ALA A 33 6.29 -6.54 -8.71
C ALA A 33 6.54 -5.51 -7.59
N LEU A 34 5.57 -5.27 -6.69
CA LEU A 34 5.64 -4.30 -5.60
C LEU A 34 5.18 -4.90 -4.25
N PRO A 35 5.78 -6.00 -3.78
CA PRO A 35 5.38 -6.63 -2.52
C PRO A 35 5.53 -5.69 -1.32
N GLU A 36 6.41 -4.69 -1.39
CA GLU A 36 6.69 -3.74 -0.31
C GLU A 36 5.52 -2.83 0.04
N ILE A 37 4.50 -2.72 -0.84
CA ILE A 37 3.28 -1.97 -0.53
C ILE A 37 2.67 -2.44 0.79
N ASN A 38 2.78 -3.73 1.11
CA ASN A 38 2.26 -4.31 2.36
C ASN A 38 2.89 -3.74 3.65
N ARG A 39 3.99 -2.98 3.54
CA ARG A 39 4.70 -2.36 4.67
C ARG A 39 4.20 -0.95 4.99
N PHE A 40 3.40 -0.35 4.10
CA PHE A 40 2.90 1.01 4.25
C PHE A 40 1.55 1.01 4.96
N SER A 41 1.41 1.81 6.02
CA SER A 41 0.12 2.01 6.70
C SER A 41 -0.75 3.01 5.94
N ILE A 42 -0.14 4.09 5.44
CA ILE A 42 -0.80 5.11 4.63
C ILE A 42 0.19 5.62 3.58
N GLY A 43 -0.27 5.86 2.36
CA GLY A 43 0.59 6.39 1.31
C GLY A 43 -0.10 6.62 -0.03
N LEU A 44 0.73 6.87 -1.04
CA LEU A 44 0.35 7.03 -2.43
C LEU A 44 1.28 6.17 -3.29
N LEU A 45 0.69 5.41 -4.22
CA LEU A 45 1.37 4.79 -5.34
C LEU A 45 1.14 5.66 -6.58
N ASN A 46 2.19 6.29 -7.07
CA ASN A 46 2.24 6.82 -8.42
C ASN A 46 2.71 5.73 -9.39
N ILE A 47 2.01 5.61 -10.51
CA ILE A 47 2.36 4.72 -11.62
C ILE A 47 2.53 5.60 -12.84
N PHE A 48 3.71 5.57 -13.46
CA PHE A 48 4.00 6.31 -14.69
C PHE A 48 4.45 5.37 -15.80
N LEU A 49 3.64 5.26 -16.84
CA LEU A 49 3.92 4.48 -18.04
C LEU A 49 4.85 5.27 -18.96
N GLN A 50 6.03 4.72 -19.25
CA GLN A 50 7.07 5.37 -20.07
C GLN A 50 6.86 5.10 -21.57
N HIS A 51 5.63 5.27 -22.06
CA HIS A 51 5.23 4.98 -23.44
C HIS A 51 4.18 5.99 -23.89
N THR A 52 4.19 6.32 -25.18
CA THR A 52 3.28 7.30 -25.80
C THR A 52 2.21 6.64 -26.68
N SER A 53 2.33 5.34 -26.92
CA SER A 53 1.43 4.55 -27.78
C SER A 53 0.63 3.51 -26.98
N ALA A 54 0.59 3.64 -25.66
CA ALA A 54 -0.16 2.80 -24.72
C ALA A 54 -0.54 3.68 -23.53
N SER A 55 -1.64 3.37 -22.86
CA SER A 55 -2.12 4.15 -21.72
C SER A 55 -2.35 3.28 -20.49
N ILE A 56 -2.47 3.94 -19.34
CA ILE A 56 -2.79 3.31 -18.07
C ILE A 56 -4.01 3.98 -17.46
N THR A 57 -5.00 3.19 -17.05
CA THR A 57 -6.27 3.69 -16.53
C THR A 57 -6.81 2.81 -15.40
N ILE A 58 -7.86 3.27 -14.70
CA ILE A 58 -8.60 2.48 -13.71
C ILE A 58 -10.02 2.29 -14.22
N ASN A 59 -10.46 1.05 -14.31
CA ASN A 59 -11.82 0.71 -14.73
C ASN A 59 -12.22 -0.66 -14.15
N GLU A 60 -13.33 -1.23 -14.61
CA GLU A 60 -13.92 -2.45 -14.03
C GLU A 60 -12.95 -3.66 -14.01
N ASN A 61 -12.94 -4.44 -12.93
CA ASN A 61 -12.08 -5.62 -12.79
C ASN A 61 -12.83 -6.96 -12.96
N TYR A 62 -14.15 -6.93 -13.13
CA TYR A 62 -15.01 -8.10 -13.06
C TYR A 62 -15.41 -8.63 -14.44
N ASP A 63 -16.21 -7.89 -15.22
CA ASP A 63 -16.67 -8.38 -16.52
C ASP A 63 -15.59 -8.20 -17.62
N PRO A 64 -15.09 -9.29 -18.25
CA PRO A 64 -14.16 -9.20 -19.35
C PRO A 64 -14.72 -8.50 -20.60
N ASN A 65 -16.04 -8.41 -20.78
CA ASN A 65 -16.65 -7.74 -21.93
C ASN A 65 -16.43 -6.22 -21.89
N VAL A 66 -16.39 -5.61 -20.70
CA VAL A 66 -16.10 -4.16 -20.56
C VAL A 66 -14.76 -3.81 -21.21
N ARG A 67 -13.76 -4.69 -21.11
CA ARG A 67 -12.45 -4.49 -21.77
C ARG A 67 -12.53 -4.54 -23.29
N LYS A 68 -13.39 -5.40 -23.85
CA LYS A 68 -13.62 -5.50 -25.30
C LYS A 68 -14.40 -4.29 -25.82
N ASP A 69 -15.44 -3.88 -25.09
CA ASP A 69 -16.26 -2.72 -25.45
C ASP A 69 -15.45 -1.42 -25.37
N MET A 70 -14.58 -1.31 -24.37
CA MET A 70 -13.64 -0.18 -24.26
C MET A 70 -12.64 -0.15 -25.43
N GLU A 71 -12.07 -1.28 -25.83
CA GLU A 71 -11.21 -1.35 -27.01
C GLU A 71 -11.96 -0.95 -28.29
N MET A 72 -13.16 -1.49 -28.49
CA MET A 72 -14.03 -1.14 -29.62
C MET A 72 -14.31 0.36 -29.65
N MET A 73 -14.67 0.96 -28.51
CA MET A 73 -14.95 2.40 -28.43
C MET A 73 -13.70 3.24 -28.69
N LEU A 74 -12.53 2.84 -28.17
CA LEU A 74 -11.28 3.54 -28.44
C LEU A 74 -10.93 3.51 -29.93
N ASN A 75 -11.17 2.40 -30.61
CA ASN A 75 -10.99 2.28 -32.06
C ASN A 75 -11.97 3.15 -32.86
N ASN A 76 -13.18 3.37 -32.35
CA ASN A 76 -14.12 4.32 -32.97
C ASN A 76 -13.75 5.78 -32.72
N ILE A 77 -13.18 6.11 -31.56
CA ILE A 77 -12.73 7.49 -31.23
C ILE A 77 -11.52 7.90 -32.06
N ALA A 78 -10.56 7.00 -32.22
CA ALA A 78 -9.37 7.20 -33.03
C ALA A 78 -9.21 5.99 -33.98
N PRO A 79 -9.94 6.00 -35.11
CA PRO A 79 -9.86 4.95 -36.12
C PRO A 79 -8.55 5.04 -36.89
N GLU A 80 -8.08 3.92 -37.45
CA GLU A 80 -6.83 3.86 -38.22
C GLU A 80 -6.97 4.42 -39.62
N GLU A 81 -8.18 4.39 -40.16
CA GLU A 81 -8.53 4.81 -41.52
C GLU A 81 -8.57 6.35 -41.67
N MET A 82 -8.48 7.08 -40.56
CA MET A 82 -8.41 8.54 -40.60
C MET A 82 -7.07 9.00 -41.21
N SER A 83 -7.11 10.08 -42.00
CA SER A 83 -5.95 10.60 -42.73
C SER A 83 -4.97 11.37 -41.82
N TYR A 84 -4.33 10.67 -40.88
CA TYR A 84 -3.29 11.25 -40.05
C TYR A 84 -2.05 11.61 -40.86
N LYS A 85 -1.40 12.72 -40.48
CA LYS A 85 -0.11 13.12 -41.07
C LYS A 85 1.06 12.28 -40.57
N HIS A 86 0.96 11.75 -39.36
CA HIS A 86 1.95 10.85 -38.77
C HIS A 86 1.55 9.41 -39.11
N SER A 87 2.31 8.76 -39.98
CA SER A 87 1.98 7.42 -40.51
C SER A 87 3.19 6.56 -40.81
N CYS A 88 4.39 6.99 -40.39
CA CYS A 88 5.65 6.33 -40.73
C CYS A 88 5.85 4.99 -40.03
N GLU A 89 5.19 4.73 -38.89
CA GLU A 89 5.37 3.48 -38.11
C GLU A 89 4.17 2.53 -38.19
N GLY A 90 3.28 2.73 -39.17
CA GLY A 90 2.10 1.89 -39.40
C GLY A 90 0.77 2.59 -39.11
N ALA A 91 -0.33 1.94 -39.52
CA ALA A 91 -1.68 2.51 -39.44
C ALA A 91 -2.18 2.67 -37.99
N ASP A 92 -1.68 1.85 -37.05
CA ASP A 92 -2.07 1.86 -35.64
C ASP A 92 -1.29 2.87 -34.78
N ASP A 93 -0.30 3.55 -35.34
CA ASP A 93 0.65 4.37 -34.60
C ASP A 93 0.05 5.71 -34.13
N MET A 94 -0.33 6.59 -35.05
CA MET A 94 -0.94 7.87 -34.66
C MET A 94 -2.25 7.70 -33.86
N PRO A 95 -3.16 6.76 -34.19
CA PRO A 95 -4.29 6.44 -33.33
C PRO A 95 -3.89 6.07 -31.91
N ALA A 96 -2.80 5.32 -31.73
CA ALA A 96 -2.29 4.97 -30.41
C ALA A 96 -1.84 6.19 -29.61
N HIS A 97 -1.21 7.17 -30.27
CA HIS A 97 -0.87 8.46 -29.65
C HIS A 97 -2.10 9.24 -29.21
N VAL A 98 -3.15 9.29 -30.05
CA VAL A 98 -4.42 9.97 -29.70
C VAL A 98 -5.06 9.30 -28.48
N LYS A 99 -5.21 7.97 -28.50
CA LYS A 99 -5.79 7.20 -27.38
C LYS A 99 -4.97 7.36 -26.10
N CYS A 100 -3.64 7.39 -26.21
CA CYS A 100 -2.75 7.64 -25.09
C CYS A 100 -2.94 9.05 -24.50
N ALA A 101 -3.07 10.08 -25.34
CA ALA A 101 -3.28 11.44 -24.88
C ALA A 101 -4.64 11.63 -24.17
N LEU A 102 -5.67 10.88 -24.60
CA LEU A 102 -7.01 10.92 -24.00
C LEU A 102 -7.08 10.21 -22.64
N LEU A 103 -6.48 9.02 -22.53
CA LEU A 103 -6.53 8.22 -21.30
C LEU A 103 -5.41 8.58 -20.31
N GLY A 104 -4.26 9.03 -20.81
CA GLY A 104 -3.09 9.38 -20.03
C GLY A 104 -2.12 8.21 -19.78
N SER A 105 -0.96 8.57 -19.25
CA SER A 105 0.14 7.65 -18.95
C SER A 105 0.45 7.57 -17.45
N SER A 106 -0.37 8.16 -16.58
CA SER A 106 -0.11 8.22 -15.15
C SER A 106 -1.33 7.96 -14.27
N LEU A 107 -1.15 7.24 -13.17
CA LEU A 107 -2.15 7.07 -12.11
C LEU A 107 -1.55 7.43 -10.75
N ASN A 108 -2.39 7.96 -9.87
CA ASN A 108 -2.10 8.11 -8.44
C ASN A 108 -3.15 7.35 -7.64
N ILE A 109 -2.71 6.36 -6.86
CA ILE A 109 -3.59 5.42 -6.16
C ILE A 109 -3.26 5.46 -4.67
N PRO A 110 -4.24 5.73 -3.78
CA PRO A 110 -3.98 5.70 -2.35
C PRO A 110 -3.63 4.30 -1.84
N ILE A 111 -2.81 4.27 -0.80
CA ILE A 111 -2.46 3.07 -0.06
C ILE A 111 -3.00 3.22 1.36
N THR A 112 -3.71 2.20 1.83
CA THR A 112 -4.19 2.08 3.21
C THR A 112 -3.95 0.65 3.70
N ASP A 113 -3.35 0.51 4.87
CA ASP A 113 -3.08 -0.77 5.55
C ASP A 113 -2.47 -1.84 4.65
N GLY A 114 -1.44 -1.43 3.91
CA GLY A 114 -0.66 -2.32 3.06
C GLY A 114 -1.35 -2.72 1.75
N LYS A 115 -2.45 -2.06 1.39
CA LYS A 115 -3.25 -2.36 0.19
C LYS A 115 -3.53 -1.11 -0.63
N LEU A 116 -3.68 -1.29 -1.94
CA LEU A 116 -4.22 -0.23 -2.79
C LEU A 116 -5.68 0.01 -2.42
N SER A 117 -6.04 1.26 -2.13
CA SER A 117 -7.40 1.67 -1.80
C SER A 117 -8.25 1.87 -3.06
N LEU A 118 -8.35 0.81 -3.85
CA LEU A 118 -9.24 0.73 -5.00
C LEU A 118 -10.66 0.38 -4.53
N GLY A 119 -11.67 0.88 -5.24
CA GLY A 119 -13.05 0.41 -5.07
C GLY A 119 -13.18 -1.07 -5.46
N GLU A 120 -14.26 -1.72 -5.01
CA GLU A 120 -14.51 -3.15 -5.22
C GLU A 120 -14.38 -3.56 -6.69
N TRP A 121 -14.96 -2.77 -7.59
CA TRP A 121 -14.94 -3.00 -9.03
C TRP A 121 -13.73 -2.41 -9.73
N GLN A 122 -12.87 -1.65 -9.06
CA GLN A 122 -11.75 -0.98 -9.71
C GLN A 122 -10.55 -1.91 -9.92
N GLY A 123 -9.94 -1.80 -11.09
CA GLY A 123 -8.71 -2.48 -11.46
C GLY A 123 -7.83 -1.58 -12.32
N ILE A 124 -6.52 -1.78 -12.24
CA ILE A 124 -5.52 -1.04 -13.01
C ILE A 124 -5.38 -1.73 -14.36
N TRP A 125 -5.59 -0.98 -15.43
CA TRP A 125 -5.55 -1.46 -16.80
C TRP A 125 -4.34 -0.90 -17.55
N LEU A 126 -3.69 -1.75 -18.35
CA LEU A 126 -2.88 -1.34 -19.49
C LEU A 126 -3.77 -1.39 -20.73
N CYS A 127 -3.93 -0.25 -21.42
CA CYS A 127 -4.53 -0.23 -22.75
C CYS A 127 -3.39 -0.22 -23.76
N GLU A 128 -3.16 -1.37 -24.40
CA GLU A 128 -2.22 -1.51 -25.51
C GLU A 128 -2.92 -1.10 -26.80
N HIS A 129 -2.45 -0.04 -27.45
CA HIS A 129 -3.09 0.50 -28.64
C HIS A 129 -2.44 0.04 -29.94
N ARG A 130 -1.22 -0.51 -29.87
CA ARG A 130 -0.49 -1.06 -31.02
C ARG A 130 -0.78 -2.55 -31.14
N ASN A 131 -0.86 -3.05 -32.38
CA ASN A 131 -0.96 -4.49 -32.64
C ASN A 131 0.30 -5.24 -32.17
N TYR A 132 1.47 -4.59 -32.27
CA TYR A 132 2.78 -5.13 -31.88
C TYR A 132 3.54 -4.16 -30.97
N GLY A 133 2.96 -3.84 -29.80
CA GLY A 133 3.54 -2.87 -28.86
C GLY A 133 4.74 -3.34 -28.03
N GLY A 134 4.97 -4.66 -27.95
CA GLY A 134 6.03 -5.25 -27.15
C GLY A 134 5.82 -5.10 -25.64
N SER A 135 6.91 -5.20 -24.88
CA SER A 135 6.88 -5.04 -23.42
C SER A 135 6.80 -3.57 -23.03
N ARG A 136 5.97 -3.25 -22.03
CA ARG A 136 5.79 -1.87 -21.54
C ARG A 136 6.52 -1.66 -20.22
N ARG A 137 7.03 -0.44 -20.01
CA ARG A 137 7.81 -0.06 -18.83
C ARG A 137 7.04 0.94 -17.99
N ILE A 138 6.99 0.67 -16.71
CA ILE A 138 6.32 1.50 -15.70
C ILE A 138 7.36 1.93 -14.66
N VAL A 139 7.34 3.20 -14.28
CA VAL A 139 7.97 3.67 -13.05
C VAL A 139 6.90 3.71 -11.97
N ALA A 140 7.04 2.88 -10.95
CA ALA A 140 6.19 2.88 -9.78
C ALA A 140 6.91 3.59 -8.64
N THR A 141 6.30 4.65 -8.10
CA THR A 141 6.83 5.40 -6.95
C THR A 141 5.83 5.30 -5.81
N VAL A 142 6.25 4.73 -4.68
CA VAL A 142 5.47 4.65 -3.45
C VAL A 142 6.03 5.66 -2.45
N GLN A 143 5.16 6.48 -1.88
CA GLN A 143 5.49 7.39 -0.79
C GLN A 143 4.48 7.21 0.34
N GLY A 144 4.95 7.12 1.58
CA GLY A 144 4.04 7.04 2.73
C GLY A 144 4.70 6.71 4.05
N CYS A 145 3.88 6.45 5.06
CA CYS A 145 4.31 6.03 6.38
C CYS A 145 4.32 4.51 6.48
N LEU A 146 5.40 3.94 7.02
CA LEU A 146 5.49 2.50 7.28
C LEU A 146 4.62 2.11 8.49
N ILE A 147 4.15 0.87 8.50
CA ILE A 147 3.49 0.26 9.65
C ILE A 147 4.49 0.26 10.82
N SER A 148 4.17 0.94 11.91
CA SER A 148 5.03 0.93 13.10
C SER A 148 4.99 -0.46 13.73
N LYS A 149 6.11 -1.16 13.75
CA LYS A 149 6.29 -2.29 14.67
C LYS A 149 6.46 -1.67 16.05
N GLN A 150 5.40 -1.57 16.85
CA GLN A 150 5.57 -1.34 18.28
C GLN A 150 6.42 -2.49 18.83
N ALA A 151 7.51 -2.15 19.52
CA ALA A 151 8.39 -3.12 20.14
C ALA A 151 7.56 -3.97 21.12
N THR A 152 7.42 -5.25 20.84
CA THR A 152 7.03 -6.24 21.84
C THR A 152 8.20 -6.39 22.82
N SER A 153 8.34 -5.42 23.73
CA SER A 153 9.40 -5.25 24.72
C SER A 153 8.80 -4.23 25.70
N ILE A 154 8.37 -4.50 26.93
CA ILE A 154 8.86 -5.37 28.00
C ILE A 154 7.64 -5.71 28.87
N ILE A 155 7.12 -6.93 28.82
CA ILE A 155 6.27 -7.49 29.91
C ILE A 155 6.74 -8.91 30.27
N GLY A 156 7.43 -9.62 29.36
CA GLY A 156 7.90 -10.99 29.60
C GLY A 156 9.15 -11.14 30.49
N SER A 157 9.93 -10.09 30.76
CA SER A 157 11.20 -10.24 31.49
C SER A 157 11.15 -9.96 32.99
N LEU A 158 9.97 -9.67 33.57
CA LEU A 158 9.80 -9.48 35.02
C LEU A 158 9.08 -10.64 35.72
N VAL A 159 8.74 -11.72 35.02
CA VAL A 159 7.99 -12.86 35.59
C VAL A 159 8.85 -14.13 35.76
N GLN A 160 10.18 -14.03 35.64
CA GLN A 160 11.09 -15.18 35.78
C GLN A 160 12.09 -15.11 36.93
N SER A 161 11.81 -14.33 37.97
CA SER A 161 12.49 -14.50 39.24
C SER A 161 11.47 -14.82 40.33
N SER A 162 11.39 -16.10 40.69
CA SER A 162 10.76 -16.59 41.91
C SER A 162 11.51 -16.01 43.12
N TYR A 163 11.19 -14.78 43.51
CA TYR A 163 11.58 -14.26 44.81
C TYR A 163 10.42 -14.42 45.80
N PRO A 164 10.68 -14.90 47.03
CA PRO A 164 9.67 -14.89 48.07
C PRO A 164 9.18 -13.46 48.33
N VAL A 165 7.90 -13.34 48.69
CA VAL A 165 7.13 -12.09 48.86
C VAL A 165 7.73 -11.11 49.89
N SER A 166 8.83 -11.47 50.56
CA SER A 166 9.56 -10.63 51.51
C SER A 166 10.57 -9.66 50.89
N CYS A 167 10.88 -9.72 49.59
CA CYS A 167 11.90 -8.85 48.97
C CYS A 167 11.36 -7.66 48.15
N LEU A 168 10.05 -7.47 48.04
CA LEU A 168 9.48 -6.40 47.20
C LEU A 168 9.61 -4.99 47.80
N PHE A 169 10.15 -4.84 49.01
CA PHE A 169 10.28 -3.53 49.69
C PHE A 169 11.63 -2.83 49.50
N PHE A 170 12.62 -3.45 48.86
CA PHE A 170 13.99 -2.89 48.79
C PHE A 170 14.43 -2.34 47.44
N ALA A 171 13.58 -2.36 46.41
CA ALA A 171 13.94 -1.88 45.06
C ALA A 171 13.39 -0.48 44.71
N LEU A 172 13.16 0.39 45.70
CA LEU A 172 12.72 1.78 45.50
C LEU A 172 13.68 2.84 46.08
N SER A 173 14.92 2.46 46.40
CA SER A 173 15.96 3.40 46.84
C SER A 173 17.12 3.48 45.86
N CYS A 174 16.82 3.81 44.59
CA CYS A 174 17.81 4.28 43.63
C CYS A 174 17.49 5.74 43.28
N PRO A 175 18.35 6.72 43.62
CA PRO A 175 17.99 8.15 43.57
C PRO A 175 17.98 8.78 42.17
N THR A 176 17.96 8.00 41.09
CA THR A 176 18.05 8.53 39.70
C THR A 176 16.76 8.42 38.87
N PHE A 177 15.66 7.88 39.40
CA PHE A 177 14.37 7.87 38.69
C PHE A 177 13.21 8.17 39.64
N VAL A 178 12.58 9.34 39.48
CA VAL A 178 11.29 9.64 40.09
C VAL A 178 10.21 9.07 39.16
N LEU A 179 9.71 7.87 39.48
CA LEU A 179 8.47 7.34 38.92
C LEU A 179 7.35 7.68 39.88
N ASP A 180 6.46 8.60 39.49
CA ASP A 180 5.24 8.89 40.24
C ASP A 180 4.23 7.75 40.02
N LEU A 181 4.36 6.71 40.85
CA LEU A 181 3.49 5.54 40.86
C LEU A 181 2.29 5.81 41.77
N ARG A 182 1.16 6.26 41.20
CA ARG A 182 -0.13 6.15 41.87
C ARG A 182 -0.63 4.70 41.77
N VAL A 183 -0.49 3.97 42.87
CA VAL A 183 -1.09 2.64 43.03
C VAL A 183 -2.60 2.80 43.17
N ILE A 184 -3.35 2.43 42.14
CA ILE A 184 -4.81 2.27 42.23
C ILE A 184 -5.04 0.80 42.59
N PHE A 185 -5.49 0.53 43.82
CA PHE A 185 -6.01 -0.77 44.21
C PHE A 185 -7.46 -0.85 43.73
N ASP A 186 -7.79 -1.79 42.84
CA ASP A 186 -9.20 -2.11 42.58
C ASP A 186 -9.47 -3.61 42.47
N PHE A 187 -10.53 -4.01 43.17
CA PHE A 187 -11.20 -5.32 43.34
C PHE A 187 -10.42 -6.62 43.60
N SER A 188 -10.79 -7.26 44.72
CA SER A 188 -10.47 -8.65 45.06
C SER A 188 -11.59 -9.57 44.55
N PHE A 189 -11.27 -10.53 43.68
CA PHE A 189 -12.11 -11.70 43.42
C PHE A 189 -11.56 -12.90 44.19
N ARG A 190 -12.36 -13.50 45.08
CA ARG A 190 -12.05 -14.76 45.75
C ARG A 190 -12.60 -15.92 44.95
N TYR A 191 -11.71 -16.74 44.40
CA TYR A 191 -11.99 -18.14 44.12
C TYR A 191 -10.84 -18.97 44.69
N SER A 192 -11.18 -19.91 45.56
CA SER A 192 -10.39 -21.07 45.99
C SER A 192 -8.86 -20.88 46.07
N SER A 193 -8.37 -20.56 47.28
CA SER A 193 -6.99 -20.72 47.77
C SER A 193 -5.81 -20.12 46.98
N VAL A 194 -6.02 -19.33 45.92
CA VAL A 194 -4.97 -18.59 45.22
C VAL A 194 -5.40 -17.14 45.01
N THR A 195 -4.64 -16.18 45.56
CA THR A 195 -4.86 -14.75 45.31
C THR A 195 -3.99 -14.34 44.13
N PHE A 196 -4.62 -13.99 43.00
CA PHE A 196 -3.93 -13.35 41.88
C PHE A 196 -3.99 -11.83 42.08
N ILE A 197 -2.83 -11.19 42.26
CA ILE A 197 -2.73 -9.73 42.21
C ILE A 197 -2.40 -9.37 40.77
N THR A 198 -3.37 -8.83 40.03
CA THR A 198 -3.10 -8.21 38.73
C THR A 198 -2.76 -6.76 38.98
N VAL A 199 -1.49 -6.39 38.80
CA VAL A 199 -1.07 -4.98 38.83
C VAL A 199 -1.30 -4.40 37.44
N ALA A 200 -2.40 -3.68 37.25
CA ALA A 200 -2.60 -2.88 36.05
C ALA A 200 -1.91 -1.53 36.24
N CYS A 201 -0.84 -1.29 35.49
CA CYS A 201 -0.15 0.00 35.48
C CYS A 201 -0.78 0.87 34.38
N SER A 202 -1.47 1.95 34.76
CA SER A 202 -1.95 2.96 33.82
C SER A 202 -0.89 4.06 33.71
N LEU A 203 -0.30 4.20 32.52
CA LEU A 203 0.58 5.32 32.19
C LEU A 203 -0.30 6.49 31.75
N ASN A 204 -0.44 7.52 32.60
CA ASN A 204 -0.92 8.82 32.16
C ASN A 204 0.29 9.68 31.77
N GLU A 205 0.36 10.08 30.51
CA GLU A 205 1.31 11.11 30.06
C GLU A 205 0.81 12.47 30.57
N THR A 206 1.46 13.02 31.60
CA THR A 206 1.38 14.46 31.90
C THR A 206 2.34 15.19 30.96
N LYS A 207 1.77 15.99 30.05
CA LYS A 207 2.52 16.98 29.27
C LYS A 207 3.12 18.02 30.22
N LEU A 208 4.44 18.22 30.13
CA LEU A 208 5.12 19.47 30.45
C LEU A 208 5.28 20.27 29.15
#